data_AF-A0A8S3ZGM5-F1
#
_entry.id   AF-A0A8S3ZGM5-F1
#
_cell.length_a   1.000
_cell.length_b   1.000
_cell.length_c   1.000
_cell.angle_alpha   90.00
_cell.angle_beta   90.00
_cell.angle_gamma   90.00
#
_symmetry.space_group_name_H-M   'P 1'
#
loop_
_entity.id
_entity.type
_entity.pdbx_description
1 polymer ?
#
loop_
_entity_poly.entity_id
_entity_poly.type
_entity_poly.pdbx_seq_one_letter_code
_entity_poly.pdbx_strand_id
1 'polypeptide(L)' 'KITKEDRETYKHLNIAGLVGSIDNDFCGTDMTIGTDTALHRIIEAVDAIATTALSHQRAFVLEVMGRHCG' A
#
# COMPACT_ATOMS: atom_id res chain seq x y z
N LYS A 1 20.70 35.22 9.22
CA LYS A 1 19.78 35.21 10.38
C LYS A 1 18.40 35.53 9.85
N ILE A 2 17.39 34.73 10.19
CA ILE A 2 15.99 34.97 9.79
C ILE A 2 15.54 36.31 10.38
N THR A 3 14.89 37.16 9.58
CA THR A 3 14.38 38.45 10.06
C THR A 3 13.16 38.27 10.96
N LYS A 4 12.76 39.31 11.71
CA LYS A 4 11.56 39.24 12.57
C LYS A 4 10.29 39.07 11.74
N GLU A 5 10.23 39.68 10.56
CA GLU A 5 9.13 39.53 9.61
C GLU A 5 9.00 38.09 9.11
N ASP A 6 10.10 37.51 8.62
CA ASP A 6 10.10 36.12 8.11
C ASP A 6 9.64 35.12 9.18
N ARG A 7 9.99 35.34 10.46
CA ARG A 7 9.55 34.48 11.56
C ARG A 7 8.05 34.52 11.80
N GLU A 8 7.42 35.68 11.66
CA GLU A 8 5.98 35.80 11.84
C GLU A 8 5.22 35.28 10.60
N THR A 9 5.76 35.51 9.39
CA THR A 9 5.17 34.98 8.16
C THR A 9 5.20 33.45 8.10
N TYR A 10 6.28 32.82 8.56
CA TYR A 10 6.47 31.36 8.51
C TYR A 10 6.37 30.68 9.88
N LYS A 11 5.62 31.27 10.81
CA LYS A 11 5.43 30.74 12.18
C LYS A 11 4.72 29.39 12.24
N HIS A 12 3.83 29.14 11.28
CA HIS A 12 2.99 27.95 11.24
C HIS A 12 3.36 27.05 10.07
N LEU A 13 3.68 25.79 10.38
CA LEU A 13 3.87 24.75 9.38
C LEU A 13 2.58 23.96 9.23
N ASN A 14 1.96 24.04 8.05
CA ASN A 14 0.80 23.24 7.72
C ASN A 14 1.25 21.92 7.09
N ILE A 15 0.87 20.80 7.68
CA ILE A 15 1.23 19.46 7.20
C ILE A 15 -0.05 18.69 6.88
N ALA A 16 -0.10 18.10 5.70
CA ALA A 16 -1.11 17.13 5.29
C ALA A 16 -0.41 15.85 4.86
N GLY A 17 -0.82 14.71 5.42
CA GLY A 17 -0.30 13.39 5.09
C GLY A 17 -1.25 12.63 4.18
N LEU A 18 -0.69 11.84 3.27
CA LEU A 18 -1.41 10.83 2.49
C LEU A 18 -0.78 9.48 2.82
N VAL A 19 -1.61 8.46 3.01
CA VAL A 19 -1.13 7.12 3.33
C VAL A 19 -0.96 6.34 2.02
N GLY A 20 0.29 6.23 1.57
CA GLY A 20 0.68 5.36 0.47
C GLY A 20 1.26 4.06 0.99
N SER A 21 0.49 2.98 0.92
CA SER A 21 0.89 1.64 1.35
C SER A 21 0.10 0.58 0.57
N ILE A 22 0.74 -0.54 0.27
CA ILE A 22 0.07 -1.73 -0.29
C ILE A 22 -0.50 -2.62 0.82
N ASP A 23 0.01 -2.47 2.04
CA ASP A 23 -0.25 -3.37 3.17
C ASP A 23 -1.60 -3.03 3.86
N ASN A 24 -2.22 -1.89 3.56
CA ASN A 24 -3.39 -1.36 4.27
C ASN A 24 -3.20 -1.23 5.78
N ASP A 25 -2.00 -0.78 6.20
CA ASP A 25 -1.49 -0.89 7.56
C ASP A 25 -1.64 0.39 8.41
N PHE A 26 -2.43 1.37 7.97
CA PHE A 26 -2.64 2.63 8.70
C PHE A 26 -4.02 2.70 9.34
N CYS A 27 -4.05 2.80 10.66
CA CYS A 27 -5.29 2.95 11.41
C CYS A 27 -5.91 4.35 11.20
N GLY A 28 -7.23 4.39 11.04
CA GLY A 28 -7.97 5.64 10.80
C GLY A 28 -8.31 5.90 9.32
N THR A 29 -7.87 5.03 8.41
CA THR A 29 -8.30 5.01 7.01
C THR A 29 -8.87 3.63 6.68
N ASP A 30 -9.97 3.58 5.93
CA ASP A 30 -10.53 2.30 5.47
C ASP A 30 -9.65 1.61 4.42
N MET A 31 -8.93 2.41 3.62
CA MET A 31 -8.04 1.92 2.56
C MET A 31 -6.83 2.85 2.38
N THR A 32 -5.64 2.27 2.23
CA THR A 32 -4.42 2.99 1.86
C THR A 32 -4.23 3.03 0.35
N ILE A 33 -3.56 4.08 -0.14
CA ILE A 33 -3.25 4.23 -1.57
C ILE A 33 -2.25 3.13 -1.96
N GLY A 34 -2.66 2.24 -2.85
CA GLY A 34 -1.83 1.16 -3.39
C GLY A 34 -2.33 -0.24 -3.08
N THR A 35 -3.19 -0.42 -2.06
CA THR A 35 -3.74 -1.73 -1.69
C THR A 35 -4.51 -2.39 -2.83
N ASP A 36 -5.42 -1.65 -3.48
CA ASP A 36 -6.19 -2.17 -4.62
C ASP A 36 -5.29 -2.56 -5.80
N THR A 37 -4.27 -1.75 -6.09
CA THR A 37 -3.30 -2.06 -7.14
C THR A 37 -2.50 -3.32 -6.83
N ALA A 38 -2.08 -3.51 -5.59
CA ALA A 38 -1.37 -4.72 -5.17
C ALA A 38 -2.28 -5.96 -5.24
N LEU A 39 -3.53 -5.84 -4.78
CA LEU A 39 -4.53 -6.90 -4.88
C LEU A 39 -4.76 -7.32 -6.33
N HIS A 40 -4.90 -6.35 -7.24
CA HIS A 40 -5.07 -6.63 -8.66
C HIS A 40 -3.89 -7.42 -9.25
N ARG A 41 -2.65 -7.07 -8.88
CA ARG A 41 -1.45 -7.82 -9.29
C ARG A 41 -1.41 -9.24 -8.72
N ILE A 42 -1.86 -9.43 -7.47
CA ILE A 42 -1.96 -10.77 -6.86
C ILE A 42 -2.97 -11.63 -7.61
N ILE A 43 -4.13 -11.08 -7.96
CA ILE A 43 -5.18 -11.80 -8.69
C ILE A 43 -4.67 -12.22 -10.07
N GLU A 44 -4.02 -11.33 -10.82
CA GLU A 44 -3.45 -11.68 -12.12
C GLU A 44 -2.42 -12.82 -12.04
N ALA A 45 -1.58 -12.81 -11.01
CA ALA A 45 -0.61 -13.89 -10.79
C ALA A 45 -1.31 -15.23 -10.47
N VAL A 46 -2.37 -15.19 -9.66
CA VAL A 46 -3.20 -16.38 -9.35
C VAL A 46 -3.88 -16.92 -10.60
N ASP A 47 -4.48 -16.06 -11.42
CA ASP A 47 -5.18 -16.47 -12.64
C ASP A 47 -4.21 -17.11 -13.64
N ALA A 48 -2.99 -16.58 -13.76
CA ALA A 48 -1.96 -17.12 -14.64
C ALA A 48 -1.56 -18.56 -14.28
N ILE A 49 -1.50 -18.90 -12.98
CA ILE A 49 -1.09 -20.24 -12.52
C ILE A 49 -2.26 -21.22 -12.36
N ALA A 50 -3.49 -20.72 -12.18
CA ALA A 50 -4.68 -21.53 -11.89
C ALA A 50 -4.95 -22.59 -12.95
N THR A 51 -4.81 -22.23 -14.22
CA THR A 51 -5.00 -23.15 -15.35
C THR A 51 -4.02 -24.33 -15.31
N THR A 52 -2.77 -24.08 -14.90
CA THR A 52 -1.73 -25.10 -14.77
C THR A 52 -1.95 -25.98 -13.54
N ALA A 53 -2.38 -25.39 -12.43
CA ALA A 53 -2.71 -26.11 -11.21
C ALA A 53 -3.83 -27.15 -11.44
N LEU A 54 -4.89 -26.74 -12.15
CA LEU A 54 -6.01 -27.61 -12.48
C LEU A 54 -5.60 -28.75 -13.43
N SER A 55 -4.79 -28.46 -14.44
CA SER A 55 -4.39 -29.42 -15.48
C SER A 55 -3.51 -30.56 -14.93
N HIS A 56 -2.70 -30.26 -13.91
CA HIS A 56 -1.75 -31.22 -13.34
C HIS A 56 -2.08 -31.64 -11.90
N GLN A 57 -3.26 -31.25 -11.39
CA GLN A 57 -3.67 -31.47 -10.00
C GLN A 57 -2.57 -31.07 -8.99
N ARG A 58 -1.97 -29.89 -9.20
CA ARG A 58 -0.89 -29.38 -8.36
C ARG A 58 -1.44 -28.41 -7.32
N ALA A 59 -0.89 -28.48 -6.12
CA ALA A 59 -1.04 -27.42 -5.12
C ALA A 59 0.11 -26.42 -5.27
N PHE A 60 -0.21 -25.13 -5.29
CA PHE A 60 0.76 -24.04 -5.28
C PHE A 60 0.63 -23.26 -3.97
N VAL A 61 1.77 -22.90 -3.38
CA VAL A 61 1.83 -21.99 -2.24
C VAL A 61 2.27 -20.63 -2.78
N LEU A 62 1.46 -19.60 -2.52
CA LEU A 62 1.74 -18.23 -2.92
C LEU A 62 1.99 -17.39 -1.66
N GLU A 63 3.18 -16.82 -1.57
CA GLU A 63 3.53 -15.84 -0.55
C GLU A 63 3.29 -14.43 -1.10
N VAL A 64 2.50 -13.63 -0.38
CA VAL A 64 2.16 -12.25 -0.76
C VAL A 64 2.75 -11.26 0.24
N MET A 65 2.89 -10.00 -0.18
CA MET A 65 3.29 -8.90 0.71
C MET A 65 2.15 -8.56 1.69
N GLY A 66 2.44 -7.77 2.72
CA GLY A 66 1.51 -7.47 3.82
C GLY A 66 2.22 -7.19 5.14
N ARG A 67 3.49 -7.64 5.27
CA ARG A 67 4.34 -7.46 6.45
C ARG A 67 3.68 -8.00 7.74
N HIS A 68 3.01 -7.14 8.50
CA HIS A 68 2.32 -7.47 9.75
C HIS A 68 0.79 -7.29 9.63
N CYS A 69 0.31 -7.08 8.41
CA CYS A 69 -1.08 -7.00 8.01
C CYS A 69 -1.36 -8.10 6.98
N GLY A 70 -2.55 -8.70 7.02
CA GLY A 70 -2.95 -9.81 6.16
C GLY A 70 -4.33 -9.59 5.56
#